data_AF-A0A812UCU4-F1
#
_entry.id   AF-A0A812UCU4-F1
#
_cell.length_a   1.000
_cell.length_b   1.000
_cell.length_c   1.000
_cell.angle_alpha   90.00
_cell.angle_beta   90.00
_cell.angle_gamma   90.00
#
_symmetry.space_group_name_H-M   'P 1'
#
loop_
_entity.id
_entity.type
_entity.pdbx_description
1 polymer ?
#
loop_
_entity_poly.entity_id
_entity_poly.type
_entity_poly.pdbx_seq_one_letter_code
_entity_poly.pdbx_strand_id
1 'polypeptide(L)'
;RLFEAVSPKGSPVGILEWAQFLERYRNGDWYSLQERIHLTFALYDLDGDGMLSLADAISLSREVERLELIYGKESSAMPVCEEMRWLYGLIANAADGGHDGGRLDLQVFKQLRPNPSLTQVMLSCMDAMAQQQTLAPRRPRPGPVDTTPTQ
;
A
#
# COMPACT_ATOMS: atom_id res chain seq x y z
N ARG A 1 -9.38 4.20 -5.04
CA ARG A 1 -8.42 3.18 -5.54
C ARG A 1 -8.32 1.92 -4.69
N LEU A 2 -7.75 1.93 -3.47
CA LEU A 2 -7.74 0.70 -2.65
C LEU A 2 -9.16 0.16 -2.41
N PHE A 3 -10.10 1.04 -2.03
CA PHE A 3 -11.51 0.66 -1.88
C PHE A 3 -12.16 0.19 -3.18
N GLU A 4 -11.78 0.73 -4.33
CA GLU A 4 -12.28 0.30 -5.64
C GLU A 4 -11.71 -1.07 -6.03
N ALA A 5 -10.47 -1.36 -5.64
CA ALA A 5 -9.87 -2.68 -5.83
C ALA A 5 -10.56 -3.76 -4.98
N VAL A 6 -11.11 -3.37 -3.82
CA VAL A 6 -11.89 -4.27 -2.96
C VAL A 6 -13.36 -4.36 -3.41
N SER A 7 -13.93 -3.25 -3.89
CA SER A 7 -15.30 -3.17 -4.41
C SER A 7 -15.36 -2.37 -5.71
N PRO A 8 -15.21 -3.03 -6.86
CA PRO A 8 -15.23 -2.38 -8.18
C PRO A 8 -16.57 -1.73 -8.52
N LYS A 9 -17.64 -2.08 -7.81
CA LYS A 9 -19.02 -1.64 -8.08
C LYS A 9 -19.50 -0.51 -7.16
N GLY A 10 -18.63 0.03 -6.29
CA GLY A 10 -18.99 1.10 -5.37
C GLY A 10 -19.97 0.69 -4.25
N SER A 11 -20.23 -0.62 -4.11
CA SER A 11 -21.04 -1.15 -3.02
C SER A 11 -20.29 -1.02 -1.69
N PRO A 12 -21.00 -0.82 -0.56
CA PRO A 12 -20.37 -0.82 0.76
C PRO A 12 -19.58 -2.10 0.98
N VAL A 13 -18.30 -1.93 1.32
CA VAL A 13 -17.36 -3.04 1.47
C VAL A 13 -17.53 -3.67 2.85
N GLY A 14 -18.07 -4.88 2.89
CA GLY A 14 -18.18 -5.66 4.12
C GLY A 14 -16.86 -6.33 4.50
N ILE A 15 -16.84 -6.91 5.70
CA ILE A 15 -15.69 -7.67 6.21
C ILE A 15 -15.36 -8.87 5.31
N LEU A 16 -16.36 -9.49 4.70
CA LEU A 16 -16.17 -10.64 3.82
C LEU A 16 -15.39 -10.25 2.55
N GLU A 17 -15.74 -9.14 1.93
CA GLU A 17 -15.07 -8.61 0.74
C GLU A 17 -13.61 -8.25 1.06
N TRP A 18 -13.36 -7.66 2.23
CA TRP A 18 -12.00 -7.44 2.73
C TRP A 18 -11.24 -8.74 2.95
N ALA A 19 -11.85 -9.76 3.57
CA ALA A 19 -11.21 -11.05 3.80
C ALA A 19 -10.85 -11.74 2.47
N GLN A 20 -11.76 -11.76 1.51
CA GLN A 20 -11.54 -12.31 0.17
C GLN A 20 -10.47 -11.53 -0.60
N PHE A 21 -10.45 -10.20 -0.48
CA PHE A 21 -9.38 -9.38 -1.03
C PHE A 21 -8.03 -9.76 -0.43
N LEU A 22 -7.92 -9.85 0.90
CA LEU A 22 -6.66 -10.21 1.54
C LEU A 22 -6.18 -11.62 1.19
N GLU A 23 -7.09 -12.59 1.07
CA GLU A 23 -6.76 -13.95 0.68
C GLU A 23 -6.21 -14.03 -0.74
N ARG A 24 -6.87 -13.36 -1.71
CA ARG A 24 -6.39 -13.29 -3.10
C ARG A 24 -4.99 -12.71 -3.19
N TYR A 25 -4.72 -11.62 -2.48
CA TYR A 25 -3.42 -10.97 -2.53
C TYR A 25 -2.38 -11.63 -1.63
N ARG A 26 -2.72 -12.59 -0.77
CA ARG A 26 -1.76 -13.38 0.02
C ARG A 26 -1.21 -14.57 -0.74
N ASN A 27 -1.99 -15.16 -1.63
CA ASN A 27 -1.55 -16.28 -2.45
C ASN A 27 -0.34 -15.88 -3.29
N GLY A 28 0.63 -16.80 -3.41
CA GLY A 28 1.87 -16.60 -4.17
C GLY A 28 1.79 -17.11 -5.61
N ASP A 29 0.58 -17.41 -6.10
CA ASP A 29 0.41 -17.84 -7.48
C ASP A 29 0.63 -16.68 -8.47
N TRP A 30 0.81 -17.04 -9.73
CA TRP A 30 1.08 -16.08 -10.80
C TRP A 30 -0.04 -15.04 -10.95
N TYR A 31 -1.31 -15.42 -10.76
CA TYR A 31 -2.44 -14.52 -10.89
C TYR A 31 -2.45 -13.46 -9.78
N SER A 32 -2.21 -13.90 -8.55
CA SER A 32 -2.11 -13.04 -7.37
C SER A 32 -0.95 -12.07 -7.51
N LEU A 33 0.19 -12.51 -8.06
CA LEU A 33 1.31 -11.62 -8.38
C LEU A 33 0.91 -10.56 -9.40
N GLN A 34 0.22 -10.94 -10.47
CA GLN A 34 -0.27 -9.98 -11.45
C GLN A 34 -1.23 -8.97 -10.81
N GLU A 35 -2.17 -9.40 -9.96
CA GLU A 35 -3.07 -8.50 -9.23
C GLU A 35 -2.31 -7.52 -8.32
N ARG A 36 -1.27 -7.98 -7.60
CA ARG A 36 -0.40 -7.11 -6.78
C ARG A 36 0.30 -6.04 -7.61
N ILE A 37 0.76 -6.39 -8.82
CA ILE A 37 1.39 -5.42 -9.72
C ILE A 37 0.38 -4.39 -10.21
N HIS A 38 -0.81 -4.83 -10.65
CA HIS A 38 -1.88 -3.92 -11.07
C HIS A 38 -2.29 -2.97 -9.95
N LEU A 39 -2.47 -3.48 -8.73
CA LEU A 39 -2.85 -2.66 -7.58
C LEU A 39 -1.76 -1.63 -7.26
N THR A 40 -0.50 -2.05 -7.24
CA THR A 40 0.62 -1.12 -6.98
C THR A 40 0.67 -0.03 -8.04
N PHE A 41 0.56 -0.38 -9.32
CA PHE A 41 0.53 0.60 -10.40
C PHE A 41 -0.63 1.58 -10.22
N ALA A 42 -1.83 1.08 -9.97
CA ALA A 42 -3.01 1.92 -9.78
C ALA A 42 -2.89 2.84 -8.55
N LEU A 43 -2.13 2.46 -7.53
CA LEU A 43 -1.86 3.30 -6.36
C LEU A 43 -0.78 4.38 -6.62
N TYR A 44 0.14 4.14 -7.56
CA TYR A 44 1.15 5.12 -7.95
C TYR A 44 0.69 6.08 -9.03
N ASP A 45 -0.22 5.66 -9.91
CA ASP A 45 -0.92 6.53 -10.85
C ASP A 45 -1.90 7.38 -10.04
N LEU A 46 -1.55 8.65 -9.76
CA LEU A 46 -2.34 9.47 -8.84
C LEU A 46 -3.51 10.10 -9.57
N ASP A 47 -3.32 10.51 -10.83
CA ASP A 47 -4.34 11.20 -11.62
C ASP A 47 -5.34 10.27 -12.31
N GLY A 48 -4.97 9.03 -12.60
CA GLY A 48 -5.88 8.00 -13.10
C GLY A 48 -5.92 7.89 -14.60
N ASP A 49 -4.95 8.47 -15.28
CA ASP A 49 -4.86 8.42 -16.73
C ASP A 49 -4.33 7.08 -17.26
N GLY A 50 -3.95 6.17 -16.35
CA GLY A 50 -3.41 4.85 -16.68
C GLY A 50 -1.92 4.87 -17.04
N MET A 51 -1.24 5.98 -16.83
CA MET A 51 0.19 6.18 -17.08
C MET A 51 0.85 6.75 -15.82
N LEU A 52 2.04 6.24 -15.48
CA LEU A 52 2.86 6.89 -14.46
C LEU A 52 3.64 8.02 -15.11
N SER A 53 3.28 9.25 -14.78
CA SER A 53 3.89 10.46 -15.33
C SER A 53 4.95 11.04 -14.40
N LEU A 54 5.71 12.02 -14.90
CA LEU A 54 6.64 12.79 -14.07
C LEU A 54 5.93 13.50 -12.91
N ALA A 55 4.68 13.93 -13.08
CA ALA A 55 3.91 14.57 -12.01
C ALA A 55 3.58 13.61 -10.87
N ASP A 56 3.20 12.36 -11.19
CA ASP A 56 2.98 11.30 -10.19
C ASP A 56 4.28 11.01 -9.45
N ALA A 57 5.37 10.82 -10.20
CA ALA A 57 6.69 10.51 -9.67
C ALA A 57 7.23 11.59 -8.72
N ILE A 58 7.08 12.87 -9.07
CA ILE A 58 7.45 14.00 -8.20
C ILE A 58 6.63 13.97 -6.91
N SER A 59 5.33 13.70 -7.01
CA SER A 59 4.43 13.66 -5.86
C SER A 59 4.81 12.53 -4.90
N LEU A 60 5.12 11.34 -5.43
CA LEU A 60 5.61 10.21 -4.65
C LEU A 60 6.95 10.51 -3.97
N SER A 61 7.91 11.13 -4.67
CA SER A 61 9.19 11.54 -4.09
C SER A 61 9.03 12.52 -2.93
N ARG A 62 8.12 13.50 -3.07
CA ARG A 62 7.80 14.45 -1.99
C ARG A 62 7.21 13.78 -0.77
N GLU A 63 6.39 12.74 -0.94
CA GLU A 63 5.88 11.97 0.20
C GLU A 63 6.99 11.24 0.95
N VAL A 64 8.00 10.72 0.24
CA VAL A 64 9.19 10.14 0.88
C VAL A 64 9.93 11.19 1.71
N GLU A 65 10.18 12.37 1.16
CA GLU A 65 10.82 13.48 1.89
C GLU A 65 9.99 13.93 3.11
N ARG A 66 8.65 13.94 2.98
CA ARG A 66 7.74 14.27 4.08
C ARG A 66 7.81 13.23 5.20
N LEU A 67 7.92 11.94 4.87
CA LEU A 67 8.11 10.89 5.86
C LEU A 67 9.44 11.05 6.59
N GLU A 68 10.54 11.34 5.87
CA GLU A 68 11.85 11.62 6.48
C GLU A 68 11.77 12.80 7.47
N LEU A 69 11.03 13.84 7.12
CA LEU A 69 10.87 15.01 7.97
C LEU A 69 10.10 14.70 9.26
N ILE A 70 9.05 13.89 9.20
CA ILE A 70 8.16 13.60 10.34
C ILE A 70 8.74 12.51 11.26
N TYR A 71 9.28 11.44 10.67
CA TYR A 71 9.66 10.22 11.37
C TYR A 71 11.18 9.98 11.40
N GLY A 72 11.97 10.86 10.78
CA GLY A 72 13.43 10.74 10.67
C GLY A 72 13.86 9.89 9.48
N LYS A 73 15.17 9.91 9.18
CA LYS A 73 15.77 9.25 8.00
C LYS A 73 15.56 7.74 7.93
N GLU A 74 15.36 7.07 9.06
CA GLU A 74 15.10 5.62 9.10
C GLU A 74 13.78 5.26 8.39
N SER A 75 12.79 6.15 8.42
CA SER A 75 11.47 5.92 7.79
C SER A 75 11.53 5.78 6.28
N SER A 76 12.59 6.30 5.66
CA SER A 76 12.74 6.28 4.21
C SER A 76 13.65 5.16 3.70
N ALA A 77 14.20 4.37 4.62
CA ALA A 77 14.81 3.08 4.33
C ALA A 77 13.74 1.98 4.13
N MET A 78 12.44 2.30 4.28
CA MET A 78 11.38 1.36 3.98
C MET A 78 11.39 0.98 2.49
N PRO A 79 11.17 -0.31 2.13
CA PRO A 79 11.22 -0.76 0.73
C PRO A 79 10.30 0.01 -0.22
N VAL A 80 9.15 0.47 0.29
CA VAL A 80 8.22 1.31 -0.47
C VAL A 80 8.82 2.67 -0.85
N CYS A 81 9.58 3.30 0.06
CA CYS A 81 10.23 4.57 -0.18
C CYS A 81 11.38 4.43 -1.19
N GLU A 82 12.13 3.32 -1.13
CA GLU A 82 13.14 2.99 -2.14
C GLU A 82 12.51 2.79 -3.53
N GLU A 83 11.37 2.10 -3.60
CA GLU A 83 10.63 1.91 -4.84
C GLU A 83 10.10 3.23 -5.42
N MET A 84 9.56 4.13 -4.59
CA MET A 84 9.11 5.45 -5.01
C MET A 84 10.26 6.31 -5.57
N ARG A 85 11.43 6.29 -4.93
CA ARG A 85 12.63 6.99 -5.45
C ARG A 85 13.13 6.38 -6.75
N TRP A 86 13.13 5.05 -6.85
CA TRP A 86 13.50 4.35 -8.07
C TRP A 86 12.58 4.75 -9.24
N LEU A 87 11.26 4.80 -8.99
CA LEU A 87 10.28 5.20 -9.99
C LEU A 87 10.51 6.64 -10.46
N TYR A 88 10.81 7.55 -9.53
CA TYR A 88 11.19 8.92 -9.87
C TYR A 88 12.43 9.00 -10.75
N GLY A 89 13.52 8.32 -10.37
CA GLY A 89 14.75 8.31 -11.15
C GLY A 89 14.53 7.73 -12.56
N LEU A 90 13.75 6.67 -12.69
CA LEU A 90 13.41 6.06 -13.97
C LEU A 90 12.65 7.04 -14.88
N ILE A 91 11.61 7.68 -14.36
CA ILE A 91 10.74 8.58 -15.12
C ILE A 91 11.45 9.89 -15.46
N ALA A 92 12.19 10.48 -14.52
CA ALA A 92 12.95 11.71 -14.74
C ALA A 92 14.01 11.53 -15.84
N ASN A 93 14.77 10.43 -15.78
CA ASN A 93 15.78 10.12 -16.80
C ASN A 93 15.14 9.93 -18.20
N ALA A 94 13.96 9.31 -18.26
CA ALA A 94 13.22 9.15 -19.53
C ALA A 94 12.70 10.51 -20.07
N ALA A 95 12.22 11.39 -19.18
CA ALA A 95 11.76 12.73 -19.54
C ALA A 95 12.90 13.59 -20.12
N ASP A 96 14.08 13.54 -19.50
CA ASP A 96 15.26 14.28 -19.94
C ASP A 96 15.81 13.77 -21.28
N GLY A 97 15.64 12.48 -21.56
CA GLY A 97 16.06 11.83 -22.81
C GLY A 97 15.15 12.08 -24.01
N GLY A 98 14.01 12.76 -23.83
CA GLY A 98 13.08 13.11 -24.91
C GLY A 98 12.26 11.94 -25.48
N HIS A 99 12.35 10.74 -24.91
CA HIS A 99 11.53 9.59 -25.28
C HIS A 99 10.24 9.57 -24.45
N ASP A 100 9.09 9.62 -25.12
CA ASP A 100 7.72 9.48 -24.57
C ASP A 100 7.36 10.39 -23.38
N GLY A 101 8.09 11.49 -23.20
CA GLY A 101 7.80 12.50 -22.17
C GLY A 101 7.94 12.00 -20.73
N GLY A 102 8.68 10.91 -20.50
CA GLY A 102 8.82 10.32 -19.16
C GLY A 102 7.49 9.75 -18.64
N ARG A 103 6.78 8.98 -19.47
CA ARG A 103 5.58 8.26 -19.06
C ARG A 103 5.83 6.76 -19.08
N LEU A 104 5.27 6.05 -18.10
CA LEU A 104 5.43 4.61 -17.94
C LEU A 104 4.06 3.95 -17.84
N ASP A 105 3.71 3.12 -18.83
CA ASP A 105 2.47 2.34 -18.79
C ASP A 105 2.60 1.10 -17.89
N LEU A 106 1.46 0.46 -17.62
CA LEU A 106 1.37 -0.75 -16.81
C LEU A 106 2.17 -1.93 -17.38
N GLN A 107 2.24 -2.08 -18.70
CA GLN A 107 2.94 -3.20 -19.33
C GLN A 107 4.45 -3.08 -19.13
N VAL A 108 5.00 -1.88 -19.30
CA VAL A 108 6.42 -1.61 -19.05
C VAL A 108 6.70 -1.69 -17.54
N PHE A 109 5.82 -1.17 -16.69
CA PHE A 109 5.95 -1.30 -15.23
C PHE A 109 6.06 -2.76 -14.78
N LYS A 110 5.23 -3.66 -15.33
CA LYS A 110 5.31 -5.11 -15.05
C LYS A 110 6.66 -5.73 -15.38
N GLN A 111 7.28 -5.30 -16.47
CA GLN A 111 8.59 -5.81 -16.89
C GLN A 111 9.71 -5.29 -15.99
N LEU A 112 9.64 -4.02 -15.60
CA LEU A 112 10.68 -3.37 -14.79
C LEU A 112 10.56 -3.72 -13.31
N ARG A 113 9.35 -3.95 -12.80
CA ARG A 113 9.07 -4.19 -11.38
C ARG A 113 8.09 -5.36 -11.19
N PRO A 114 8.54 -6.62 -11.41
CA PRO A 114 7.69 -7.79 -11.25
C PRO A 114 7.31 -8.08 -9.79
N ASN A 115 8.06 -7.56 -8.82
CA ASN A 115 7.81 -7.75 -7.39
C ASN A 115 7.72 -6.39 -6.69
N PRO A 116 6.56 -5.71 -6.75
CA PRO A 116 6.38 -4.41 -6.13
C PRO A 116 6.40 -4.47 -4.60
N SER A 117 7.04 -3.48 -3.99
CA SER A 117 7.25 -3.40 -2.55
C SER A 117 6.01 -2.90 -1.79
N LEU A 118 5.22 -1.99 -2.37
CA LEU A 118 4.07 -1.38 -1.69
C LEU A 118 3.06 -2.41 -1.17
N THR A 119 2.60 -3.30 -2.05
CA THR A 119 1.60 -4.31 -1.67
C THR A 119 2.17 -5.28 -0.64
N GLN A 120 3.45 -5.63 -0.74
CA GLN A 120 4.11 -6.50 0.23
C GLN A 120 4.21 -5.83 1.61
N VAL A 121 4.61 -4.56 1.68
CA VAL A 121 4.67 -3.79 2.93
C VAL A 121 3.27 -3.66 3.53
N MET A 122 2.26 -3.37 2.72
CA MET A 122 0.87 -3.28 3.18
C MET A 122 0.39 -4.59 3.82
N LEU A 123 0.62 -5.73 3.16
CA LEU A 123 0.28 -7.06 3.69
C LEU A 123 1.02 -7.34 5.01
N SER A 124 2.32 -7.06 5.07
CA SER A 124 3.12 -7.23 6.30
C SER A 124 2.63 -6.35 7.45
N CYS A 125 2.23 -5.10 7.18
CA CYS A 125 1.65 -4.21 8.18
C CYS A 125 0.32 -4.75 8.72
N MET A 126 -0.54 -5.31 7.85
CA MET A 126 -1.79 -5.93 8.28
C MET A 126 -1.55 -7.17 9.15
N ASP A 127 -0.56 -7.99 8.81
CA ASP A 127 -0.17 -9.15 9.60
C ASP A 127 0.36 -8.76 10.99
N ALA A 128 1.20 -7.72 11.05
CA ALA A 128 1.71 -7.18 12.30
C ALA A 128 0.57 -6.65 13.20
N MET A 129 -0.40 -5.94 12.63
CA MET A 129 -1.58 -5.47 13.36
C MET A 129 -2.44 -6.63 13.90
N ALA A 130 -2.64 -7.69 13.10
CA ALA A 130 -3.37 -8.87 13.54
C ALA A 130 -2.67 -9.57 14.72
N GLN A 131 -1.34 -9.65 14.69
CA GLN A 131 -0.54 -10.26 15.77
C GLN A 131 -0.53 -9.41 17.06
N GLN A 132 -0.50 -8.08 16.93
CA GLN A 132 -0.58 -7.18 18.08
C GLN A 132 -1.93 -7.27 18.81
N GLN A 133 -3.03 -7.50 18.09
CA GLN A 133 -4.34 -7.72 18.71
C GLN A 133 -4.42 -9.02 19.51
N THR A 134 -3.67 -10.06 19.13
CA THR A 134 -3.59 -11.32 19.89
C THR A 134 -2.72 -11.23 21.15
N LEU A 135 -1.77 -10.30 21.21
CA LEU A 135 -0.85 -10.11 22.34
C LEU A 135 -1.28 -9.04 23.35
N ALA A 136 -2.25 -8.18 23.00
CA ALA A 136 -2.79 -7.22 23.95
C ALA A 136 -3.48 -7.97 25.12
N PRO A 137 -3.10 -7.74 26.39
CA PRO A 137 -3.79 -8.37 27.51
C PRO A 137 -5.25 -7.91 27.47
N ARG A 138 -6.17 -8.87 27.32
CA ARG A 138 -7.60 -8.61 27.51
C ARG A 138 -7.75 -7.95 28.87
N ARG A 139 -8.20 -6.68 28.91
CA ARG A 139 -8.53 -6.02 30.18
C ARG A 139 -9.41 -7.00 30.96
N PRO A 140 -9.06 -7.34 32.21
CA PRO A 140 -9.93 -8.20 33.01
C PRO A 140 -11.31 -7.54 33.04
N ARG A 141 -12.36 -8.34 32.80
CA ARG A 141 -13.73 -7.88 32.98
C ARG A 141 -13.82 -7.25 34.37
N PRO A 142 -14.38 -6.04 34.52
CA PRO A 142 -14.70 -5.54 35.84
C PRO A 142 -15.54 -6.61 36.55
N GLY A 143 -15.06 -7.04 37.71
CA GLY A 143 -15.76 -8.03 38.53
C GLY A 143 -17.17 -7.53 38.88
N PRO A 144 -18.10 -8.43 39.21
CA PRO A 144 -19.44 -8.03 39.63
C PRO A 144 -19.32 -7.05 40.80
N VAL A 145 -19.97 -5.90 40.65
CA VAL A 145 -20.06 -4.87 41.68
C VAL A 145 -20.87 -5.47 42.84
N ASP A 146 -20.20 -5.77 43.96
CA ASP A 146 -20.87 -6.17 45.20
C ASP A 146 -21.70 -5.00 45.71
N THR A 147 -22.99 -5.00 45.39
CA THR A 147 -23.98 -4.14 46.04
C THR A 147 -24.35 -4.75 47.37
N THR A 148 -23.51 -4.54 48.39
CA THR A 148 -23.94 -4.75 49.78
C THR A 148 -24.60 -3.46 50.28
N PRO A 149 -25.84 -3.50 50.79
CA PRO A 149 -26.48 -2.33 51.37
C PRO A 149 -25.87 -2.05 52.74
N THR A 150 -25.41 -0.83 52.94
CA THR A 150 -25.01 -0.31 54.25
C THR A 150 -26.25 -0.27 55.16
N GLN A 151 -26.17 -0.92 56.32
CA GLN A 151 -27.16 -0.83 57.39
C GLN A 151 -27.17 0.55 58.03
#